data_AF-A0A2J7ZQD9-F1
#
_entry.id   AF-A0A2J7ZQD9-F1
#
_cell.length_a   1.000
_cell.length_b   1.000
_cell.length_c   1.000
_cell.angle_alpha   90.00
_cell.angle_beta   90.00
_cell.angle_gamma   90.00
#
_symmetry.space_group_name_H-M   'P 1'
#
loop_
_entity.id
_entity.type
_entity.pdbx_description
1 polymer ?
#
loop_
_entity_poly.entity_id
_entity_poly.type
_entity_poly.pdbx_seq_one_letter_code
_entity_poly.pdbx_strand_id
1 'polypeptide(L)'
;MAGNGQDSSPFAIPADEEIFRFREEEKARKEHSKLIAATVGVADKTTFAAQMQAVATADTRTLLRELRPAKGTNPAGTLAASSVGTLDRRKEKENMSDFIAKKREIFLLQMSLDTKRAEIKKLEERARQREEALKKSEQMLEEDALRFDAFLKENDEKVQEAIKRAETEAKAKQDKVLEIKRLNTATAALRSELNKYEEQLEDCRRYKEFLDCITPPEWFEQQAAKLQMLTNIEMKLEEFLGSAEAMPGEYVEGMEKGREKERRKSDMRPQNAQG
;
A
#
# COMPACT_ATOMS: atom_id res chain seq x y z
N MET A 1 -44.96 7.19 8.23
CA MET A 1 -44.04 7.01 7.10
C MET A 1 -44.70 6.06 6.11
N ALA A 2 -45.61 6.60 5.29
CA ALA A 2 -46.10 5.93 4.08
C ALA A 2 -44.92 5.85 3.10
N GLY A 3 -44.63 4.77 2.40
CA GLY A 3 -45.52 4.01 1.53
C GLY A 3 -44.90 4.08 0.14
N ASN A 4 -43.88 3.26 -0.13
CA ASN A 4 -43.32 3.09 -1.47
C ASN A 4 -43.77 1.73 -2.01
N GLY A 5 -45.03 1.68 -2.45
CA GLY A 5 -45.41 0.78 -3.53
C GLY A 5 -44.89 1.42 -4.81
N GLN A 6 -43.68 1.06 -5.22
CA GLN A 6 -43.22 1.33 -6.58
C GLN A 6 -43.48 0.08 -7.38
N ASP A 7 -44.23 0.27 -8.46
CA ASP A 7 -44.37 -0.64 -9.58
C ASP A 7 -42.97 -1.05 -10.07
N SER A 8 -42.43 -2.12 -9.47
CA SER A 8 -41.17 -2.70 -9.88
C SER A 8 -41.41 -3.36 -11.23
N SER A 9 -40.85 -2.75 -12.27
CA SER A 9 -40.87 -3.32 -13.60
C SER A 9 -40.45 -4.80 -13.53
N PRO A 10 -41.21 -5.74 -14.11
CA PRO A 10 -40.88 -7.16 -14.08
C PRO A 10 -39.57 -7.49 -14.82
N PHE A 11 -38.96 -6.49 -15.47
CA PHE A 11 -37.66 -6.58 -16.13
C PHE A 11 -36.58 -5.72 -15.47
N ALA A 12 -36.87 -5.09 -14.32
CA ALA A 12 -35.84 -4.42 -13.52
C ALA A 12 -34.99 -5.47 -12.80
N ILE A 13 -33.69 -5.43 -13.03
CA ILE A 13 -32.73 -6.30 -12.35
C ILE A 13 -32.71 -5.89 -10.87
N PRO A 14 -33.00 -6.82 -9.92
CA PRO A 14 -32.94 -6.54 -8.50
C PRO A 14 -31.55 -6.08 -8.07
N ALA A 15 -31.46 -5.32 -6.97
CA ALA A 15 -30.15 -4.91 -6.43
C ALA A 15 -29.30 -6.13 -6.05
N ASP A 16 -27.97 -6.03 -6.17
CA ASP A 16 -27.05 -7.15 -5.92
C ASP A 16 -27.26 -7.80 -4.55
N GLU A 17 -27.56 -7.01 -3.50
CA GLU A 17 -27.92 -7.51 -2.17
C GLU A 17 -29.16 -8.41 -2.16
N GLU A 18 -30.18 -8.10 -2.97
CA GLU A 18 -31.36 -8.94 -3.12
C GLU A 18 -31.02 -10.23 -3.87
N ILE A 19 -30.19 -10.15 -4.92
CA ILE A 19 -29.74 -11.32 -5.69
C ILE A 19 -28.95 -12.29 -4.80
N PHE A 20 -28.04 -11.79 -3.96
CA PHE A 20 -27.27 -12.62 -3.03
C PHE A 20 -28.17 -13.30 -1.99
N ARG A 21 -29.15 -12.57 -1.42
CA ARG A 21 -30.14 -13.15 -0.50
C ARG A 21 -30.97 -14.24 -1.15
N PHE A 22 -31.50 -13.99 -2.35
CA PHE A 22 -32.27 -15.00 -3.08
C PHE A 22 -31.45 -16.25 -3.40
N ARG A 23 -30.17 -16.11 -3.76
CA ARG A 23 -29.27 -17.25 -3.96
C ARG A 23 -29.03 -18.05 -2.68
N GLU A 24 -28.85 -17.37 -1.57
CA GLU A 24 -28.62 -18.01 -0.27
C GLU A 24 -29.87 -18.76 0.20
N GLU A 25 -31.06 -18.16 0.06
CA GLU A 25 -32.34 -18.81 0.32
C GLU A 25 -32.61 -20.00 -0.61
N GLU A 26 -32.31 -19.89 -1.91
CA GLU A 26 -32.47 -20.99 -2.86
C GLU A 26 -31.56 -22.17 -2.50
N LYS A 27 -30.33 -21.88 -2.10
CA LYS A 27 -29.36 -22.88 -1.62
C LYS A 27 -29.86 -23.57 -0.36
N ALA A 28 -30.33 -22.81 0.63
CA ALA A 28 -30.91 -23.34 1.87
C ALA A 28 -32.14 -24.23 1.60
N ARG A 29 -33.03 -23.80 0.71
CA ARG A 29 -34.21 -24.59 0.29
C ARG A 29 -33.81 -25.90 -0.38
N LYS A 30 -32.78 -25.87 -1.23
CA LYS A 30 -32.26 -27.07 -1.91
C LYS A 30 -31.63 -28.04 -0.91
N GLU A 31 -30.89 -27.54 0.07
CA GLU A 31 -30.33 -28.36 1.16
C GLU A 31 -31.43 -28.99 2.03
N HIS A 32 -32.45 -28.22 2.39
CA HIS A 32 -33.61 -28.73 3.14
C HIS A 32 -34.36 -29.83 2.35
N SER A 33 -34.57 -29.64 1.05
CA SER A 33 -35.19 -30.65 0.19
C SER A 33 -34.35 -31.93 0.09
N LYS A 34 -33.02 -31.82 0.08
CA LYS A 34 -32.12 -32.99 0.08
C LYS A 34 -32.20 -33.76 1.39
N LEU A 35 -32.26 -33.06 2.53
CA LEU A 35 -32.41 -33.68 3.84
C LEU A 35 -33.72 -34.45 3.96
N ILE A 36 -34.83 -33.88 3.48
CA ILE A 36 -36.13 -34.57 3.41
C ILE A 36 -36.05 -35.79 2.48
N ALA A 37 -35.49 -35.64 1.28
CA ALA A 37 -35.37 -36.76 0.32
C ALA A 37 -34.48 -37.90 0.84
N ALA A 38 -33.53 -37.60 1.73
CA ALA A 38 -32.70 -38.59 2.40
C ALA A 38 -33.46 -39.38 3.48
N THR A 39 -34.44 -38.75 4.15
CA THR A 39 -35.25 -39.37 5.23
C THR A 39 -36.46 -40.16 4.73
N VAL A 40 -36.92 -39.92 3.50
CA VAL A 40 -38.04 -40.67 2.91
C VAL A 40 -37.62 -42.10 2.56
N GLY A 41 -38.48 -43.08 2.85
CA GLY A 41 -38.26 -44.49 2.54
C GLY A 41 -38.29 -44.78 1.03
N VAL A 42 -37.60 -45.84 0.59
CA VAL A 42 -37.42 -46.14 -0.85
C VAL A 42 -38.75 -46.34 -1.60
N ALA A 43 -39.79 -46.85 -0.95
CA ALA A 43 -41.11 -47.04 -1.54
C ALA A 43 -41.84 -45.73 -1.89
N ASP A 44 -41.57 -44.67 -1.14
CA ASP A 44 -42.23 -43.36 -1.29
C ASP A 44 -41.38 -42.39 -2.15
N LYS A 45 -40.18 -42.81 -2.58
CA LYS A 45 -39.33 -42.00 -3.47
C LYS A 45 -39.90 -41.99 -4.89
N THR A 46 -40.38 -40.84 -5.33
CA THR A 46 -40.76 -40.60 -6.73
C THR A 46 -39.52 -40.57 -7.63
N THR A 47 -39.59 -41.22 -8.79
CA THR A 47 -38.49 -41.18 -9.78
C THR A 47 -38.35 -39.79 -10.42
N PHE A 48 -37.14 -39.45 -10.89
CA PHE A 48 -36.83 -38.17 -11.52
C PHE A 48 -37.84 -37.77 -12.62
N ALA A 49 -38.29 -38.74 -13.42
CA ALA A 49 -39.31 -38.52 -14.44
C ALA A 49 -40.69 -38.11 -13.88
N ALA A 50 -41.08 -38.66 -12.72
CA ALA A 50 -42.33 -38.31 -12.06
C ALA A 50 -42.28 -36.91 -11.42
N GLN A 51 -41.14 -36.54 -10.81
CA GLN A 51 -40.93 -35.19 -10.28
C GLN A 51 -40.92 -34.13 -11.39
N MET A 52 -40.24 -34.42 -12.51
CA MET A 52 -40.17 -33.50 -13.64
C MET A 52 -41.55 -33.27 -14.28
N GLN A 53 -42.42 -34.29 -14.29
CA GLN A 53 -43.81 -34.12 -14.72
C GLN A 53 -44.66 -33.34 -13.72
N ALA A 54 -44.41 -33.47 -12.41
CA ALA A 54 -45.17 -32.74 -11.38
C ALA A 54 -44.92 -31.22 -11.39
N VAL A 55 -43.73 -30.79 -11.80
CA VAL A 55 -43.33 -29.36 -11.88
C VAL A 55 -43.59 -28.76 -13.28
N ALA A 56 -43.90 -29.60 -14.27
CA ALA A 56 -44.18 -29.18 -15.63
C ALA A 56 -45.58 -28.54 -15.77
N THR A 57 -45.64 -27.37 -16.40
CA THR A 57 -46.88 -26.70 -16.82
C THR A 57 -47.70 -27.59 -17.76
N ALA A 58 -49.01 -27.36 -17.88
CA ALA A 58 -49.90 -28.19 -18.70
C ALA A 58 -49.38 -28.35 -20.15
N ASP A 59 -48.85 -27.29 -20.74
CA ASP A 59 -48.29 -27.27 -22.10
C ASP A 59 -46.97 -28.05 -22.23
N THR A 60 -46.13 -28.04 -21.20
CA THR A 60 -44.88 -28.83 -21.23
C THR A 60 -45.18 -30.32 -21.03
N ARG A 61 -46.24 -30.66 -20.30
CA ARG A 61 -46.71 -32.04 -20.12
C ARG A 61 -47.32 -32.63 -21.40
N THR A 62 -48.05 -31.85 -22.20
CA THR A 62 -48.61 -32.29 -23.49
C THR A 62 -47.50 -32.54 -24.50
N LEU A 63 -46.54 -31.62 -24.60
CA LEU A 63 -45.42 -31.72 -25.56
C LEU A 63 -44.50 -32.93 -25.26
N LEU A 64 -44.24 -33.19 -23.97
CA LEU A 64 -43.46 -34.38 -23.55
C LEU A 64 -44.21 -35.70 -23.80
N ARG A 65 -45.55 -35.68 -23.82
CA ARG A 65 -46.39 -36.84 -24.14
C ARG A 65 -46.42 -37.12 -25.64
N GLU A 66 -46.42 -36.09 -26.48
CA GLU A 66 -46.37 -36.22 -27.94
C GLU A 66 -45.02 -36.71 -28.46
N LEU A 67 -43.93 -36.35 -27.78
CA LEU A 67 -42.58 -36.82 -28.13
C LEU A 67 -42.28 -38.25 -27.64
N ARG A 68 -43.22 -38.90 -26.94
CA ARG A 68 -43.03 -40.28 -26.47
C ARG A 68 -43.29 -41.25 -27.62
N PRO A 69 -42.32 -42.10 -28.01
CA PRO A 69 -42.56 -43.11 -29.03
C PRO A 69 -43.66 -44.08 -28.59
N ALA A 70 -44.54 -44.45 -29.53
CA ALA A 70 -45.65 -45.37 -29.30
C ALA A 70 -45.15 -46.67 -28.65
N LYS A 71 -45.62 -46.93 -27.43
CA LYS A 71 -45.32 -48.16 -26.70
C LYS A 71 -46.02 -49.31 -27.43
N GLY A 72 -45.25 -50.09 -28.19
CA GLY A 72 -45.69 -51.37 -28.72
C GLY A 72 -46.17 -52.26 -27.58
N THR A 73 -47.33 -52.87 -27.77
CA THR A 73 -47.90 -53.89 -26.90
C THR A 73 -46.94 -55.08 -26.86
N ASN A 74 -46.14 -55.20 -25.80
CA ASN A 74 -45.43 -56.44 -25.51
C ASN A 74 -46.44 -57.40 -24.85
N PRO A 75 -46.72 -58.58 -25.42
CA PRO A 75 -47.41 -59.62 -24.68
C PRO A 75 -46.45 -60.14 -23.60
N ALA A 76 -46.97 -60.28 -22.38
CA ALA A 76 -46.33 -61.05 -21.34
C ALA A 76 -46.07 -62.47 -21.85
N GLY A 77 -44.85 -62.99 -21.69
CA GLY A 77 -44.55 -64.36 -22.09
C GLY A 77 -43.07 -64.72 -22.05
N THR A 78 -42.63 -65.17 -20.88
CA THR A 78 -41.70 -66.30 -20.70
C THR A 78 -40.26 -66.14 -21.19
N LEU A 79 -39.36 -66.01 -20.20
CA LEU A 79 -37.97 -66.41 -20.31
C LEU A 79 -37.91 -67.91 -20.59
N ALA A 80 -37.62 -68.29 -21.84
CA ALA A 80 -37.29 -69.67 -22.19
C ALA A 80 -35.99 -69.68 -22.98
N ALA A 81 -34.94 -70.14 -22.30
CA ALA A 81 -33.75 -70.66 -22.93
C ALA A 81 -34.14 -71.70 -23.99
N SER A 82 -33.50 -71.68 -25.17
CA SER A 82 -33.17 -72.89 -25.94
C SER A 82 -32.46 -72.56 -27.25
N SER A 83 -31.48 -73.43 -27.54
CA SER A 83 -31.03 -73.85 -28.86
C SER A 83 -30.34 -72.83 -29.76
N VAL A 84 -29.00 -72.92 -29.72
CA VAL A 84 -28.13 -72.89 -30.91
C VAL A 84 -28.70 -73.89 -31.94
N GLY A 85 -29.63 -73.41 -32.75
CA GLY A 85 -30.14 -74.10 -33.92
C GLY A 85 -29.43 -73.52 -35.12
N THR A 86 -28.55 -74.31 -35.74
CA THR A 86 -28.08 -74.13 -37.10
C THR A 86 -29.30 -73.88 -38.00
N LEU A 87 -29.55 -72.62 -38.34
CA LEU A 87 -30.52 -72.27 -39.37
C LEU A 87 -29.89 -72.66 -40.70
N ASP A 88 -30.11 -73.93 -41.01
CA ASP A 88 -30.34 -74.45 -42.32
C ASP A 88 -30.71 -73.34 -43.30
N ARG A 89 -29.90 -73.21 -44.34
CA ARG A 89 -30.20 -72.38 -45.50
C ARG A 89 -31.48 -72.93 -46.12
N ARG A 90 -32.64 -72.50 -45.61
CA ARG A 90 -33.87 -72.46 -46.39
C ARG A 90 -33.60 -71.52 -47.54
N LYS A 91 -33.06 -72.07 -48.63
CA LYS A 91 -33.18 -71.49 -49.97
C LYS A 91 -34.66 -71.59 -50.32
N GLU A 92 -35.46 -70.73 -49.72
CA GLU A 92 -36.66 -70.25 -50.40
C GLU A 92 -36.15 -69.75 -51.74
N LYS A 93 -36.61 -70.37 -52.83
CA LYS A 93 -36.35 -69.87 -54.16
C LYS A 93 -37.05 -68.52 -54.23
N GLU A 94 -36.37 -67.47 -53.79
CA GLU A 94 -36.82 -66.10 -54.01
C GLU A 94 -37.13 -65.97 -55.49
N ASN A 95 -38.32 -65.45 -55.80
CA ASN A 95 -38.66 -65.14 -57.17
C ASN A 95 -37.57 -64.19 -57.69
N MET A 96 -37.09 -64.36 -58.93
CA MET A 96 -35.95 -63.56 -59.44
C MET A 96 -36.19 -62.04 -59.26
N SER A 97 -37.44 -61.62 -59.33
CA SER A 97 -37.91 -60.26 -59.02
C SER A 97 -37.54 -59.80 -57.60
N ASP A 98 -37.70 -60.66 -56.60
CA ASP A 98 -37.59 -60.34 -55.18
C ASP A 98 -36.12 -60.24 -54.78
N PHE A 99 -35.26 -61.10 -55.33
CA PHE A 99 -33.82 -60.99 -55.17
C PHE A 99 -33.30 -59.67 -55.76
N ILE A 100 -33.77 -59.31 -56.96
CA ILE A 100 -33.44 -58.04 -57.61
C ILE A 100 -33.95 -56.86 -56.76
N ALA A 101 -35.17 -56.94 -56.21
CA ALA A 101 -35.74 -55.92 -55.34
C ALA A 101 -34.91 -55.74 -54.06
N LYS A 102 -34.56 -56.83 -53.36
CA LYS A 102 -33.70 -56.80 -52.16
C LYS A 102 -32.33 -56.24 -52.45
N LYS A 103 -31.71 -56.60 -53.59
CA LYS A 103 -30.42 -56.03 -54.01
C LYS A 103 -30.50 -54.52 -54.24
N ARG A 104 -31.58 -54.04 -54.87
CA ARG A 104 -31.83 -52.60 -55.06
C ARG A 104 -32.05 -51.89 -53.73
N GLU A 105 -32.84 -52.48 -52.83
CA GLU A 105 -33.09 -51.94 -51.50
C GLU A 105 -31.80 -51.81 -50.69
N ILE A 106 -30.98 -52.86 -50.65
CA ILE A 106 -29.66 -52.83 -49.99
C ILE A 106 -28.77 -51.74 -50.59
N PHE A 107 -28.76 -51.60 -51.92
CA PHE A 107 -27.97 -50.56 -52.58
C PHE A 107 -28.46 -49.14 -52.26
N LEU A 108 -29.77 -48.92 -52.25
CA LEU A 108 -30.36 -47.63 -51.88
C LEU A 108 -30.08 -47.28 -50.41
N LEU A 109 -30.18 -48.26 -49.52
CA LEU A 109 -29.81 -48.10 -48.10
C LEU A 109 -28.33 -47.77 -47.96
N GLN A 110 -27.44 -48.47 -48.68
CA GLN A 110 -26.00 -48.20 -48.68
C GLN A 110 -25.70 -46.78 -49.17
N MET A 111 -26.27 -46.37 -50.30
CA MET A 111 -26.09 -45.03 -50.86
C MET A 111 -26.61 -43.94 -49.91
N SER A 112 -27.76 -44.17 -49.27
CA SER A 112 -28.31 -43.27 -48.24
C SER A 112 -27.42 -43.19 -47.00
N LEU A 113 -26.88 -44.32 -46.53
CA LEU A 113 -25.93 -44.34 -45.41
C LEU A 113 -24.64 -43.59 -45.74
N ASP A 114 -24.09 -43.79 -46.94
CA ASP A 114 -22.87 -43.11 -47.36
C ASP A 114 -23.10 -41.60 -47.51
N THR A 115 -24.25 -41.19 -48.05
CA THR A 115 -24.67 -39.78 -48.12
C THR A 115 -24.79 -39.16 -46.73
N LYS A 116 -25.44 -39.87 -45.78
CA LYS A 116 -25.57 -39.40 -44.39
C LYS A 116 -24.22 -39.32 -43.69
N ARG A 117 -23.34 -40.31 -43.86
CA ARG A 117 -21.99 -40.30 -43.29
C ARG A 117 -21.15 -39.14 -43.83
N ALA A 118 -21.25 -38.85 -45.13
CA ALA A 118 -20.57 -37.71 -45.73
C ALA A 118 -21.08 -36.37 -45.17
N GLU A 119 -22.40 -36.22 -45.02
CA GLU A 119 -22.98 -35.00 -44.44
C GLU A 119 -22.64 -34.85 -42.95
N ILE A 120 -22.64 -35.95 -42.17
CA ILE A 120 -22.20 -35.94 -40.76
C ILE A 120 -20.75 -35.44 -40.66
N LYS A 121 -19.82 -36.01 -41.44
CA LYS A 121 -18.40 -35.58 -41.43
C LYS A 121 -18.23 -34.10 -41.77
N LYS A 122 -19.01 -33.60 -42.74
CA LYS A 122 -18.99 -32.19 -43.13
C LYS A 122 -19.50 -31.27 -42.03
N LEU A 123 -20.53 -31.69 -41.29
CA LEU A 123 -21.03 -30.94 -40.14
C LEU A 123 -20.06 -30.98 -38.95
N GLU A 124 -19.44 -32.13 -38.69
CA GLU A 124 -18.40 -32.29 -37.66
C GLU A 124 -17.20 -31.37 -37.94
N GLU A 125 -16.72 -31.31 -39.18
CA GLU A 125 -15.60 -30.44 -39.53
C GLU A 125 -15.96 -28.95 -39.36
N ARG A 126 -17.17 -28.55 -39.76
CA ARG A 126 -17.66 -27.17 -39.55
C ARG A 126 -17.82 -26.85 -38.06
N ALA A 127 -18.28 -27.80 -37.25
CA ALA A 127 -18.39 -27.64 -35.82
C ALA A 127 -17.01 -27.46 -35.18
N ARG A 128 -16.04 -28.31 -35.57
CA ARG A 128 -14.65 -28.25 -35.10
C ARG A 128 -13.98 -26.91 -35.42
N GLN A 129 -14.12 -26.42 -36.65
CA GLN A 129 -13.55 -25.12 -37.04
C GLN A 129 -14.15 -23.96 -36.24
N ARG A 130 -15.46 -24.00 -35.95
CA ARG A 130 -16.11 -22.99 -35.10
C ARG A 130 -15.63 -23.08 -33.66
N GLU A 131 -15.48 -24.28 -33.12
CA GLU A 131 -14.97 -24.49 -31.75
C GLU A 131 -13.53 -23.98 -31.61
N GLU A 132 -12.65 -24.27 -32.58
CA GLU A 132 -11.28 -23.77 -32.59
C GLU A 132 -11.22 -22.24 -32.71
N ALA A 133 -12.09 -21.63 -33.52
CA ALA A 133 -12.18 -20.18 -33.64
C ALA A 133 -12.69 -19.52 -32.35
N LEU A 134 -13.73 -20.11 -31.73
CA LEU A 134 -14.28 -19.61 -30.47
C LEU A 134 -13.25 -19.70 -29.35
N LYS A 135 -12.56 -20.85 -29.22
CA LYS A 135 -11.52 -21.06 -28.22
C LYS A 135 -10.38 -20.05 -28.33
N LYS A 136 -9.94 -19.71 -29.55
CA LYS A 136 -8.94 -18.66 -29.76
C LYS A 136 -9.45 -17.28 -29.34
N SER A 137 -10.71 -16.96 -29.65
CA SER A 137 -11.31 -15.70 -29.22
C SER A 137 -11.45 -15.62 -27.71
N GLU A 138 -11.83 -16.71 -27.04
CA GLU A 138 -11.91 -16.79 -25.58
C GLU A 138 -10.54 -16.56 -24.95
N GLN A 139 -9.48 -17.21 -25.47
CA GLN A 139 -8.11 -17.02 -25.00
C GLN A 139 -7.64 -15.57 -25.14
N MET A 140 -7.90 -14.92 -26.27
CA MET A 140 -7.51 -13.52 -26.42
C MET A 140 -8.25 -12.59 -25.45
N LEU A 141 -9.54 -12.86 -25.20
CA LEU A 141 -10.30 -12.09 -24.22
C LEU A 141 -9.79 -12.31 -22.78
N GLU A 142 -9.38 -13.53 -22.45
CA GLU A 142 -8.77 -13.84 -21.15
C GLU A 142 -7.41 -13.15 -20.98
N GLU A 143 -6.56 -13.18 -22.00
CA GLU A 143 -5.28 -12.46 -22.02
C GLU A 143 -5.48 -10.95 -21.86
N ASP A 144 -6.44 -10.38 -22.59
CA ASP A 144 -6.80 -8.97 -22.46
C ASP A 144 -7.32 -8.65 -21.05
N ALA A 145 -8.18 -9.49 -20.48
CA ALA A 145 -8.69 -9.30 -19.12
C ALA A 145 -7.56 -9.29 -18.08
N LEU A 146 -6.61 -10.24 -18.17
CA LEU A 146 -5.43 -10.29 -17.30
C LEU A 146 -4.56 -9.05 -17.47
N ARG A 147 -4.42 -8.55 -18.70
CA ARG A 147 -3.65 -7.34 -18.98
C ARG A 147 -4.34 -6.09 -18.44
N PHE A 148 -5.67 -6.02 -18.53
CA PHE A 148 -6.45 -4.95 -17.93
C PHE A 148 -6.32 -4.95 -16.41
N ASP A 149 -6.41 -6.10 -15.75
CA ASP A 149 -6.21 -6.21 -14.31
C ASP A 149 -4.80 -5.79 -13.88
N ALA A 150 -3.78 -6.18 -14.65
CA ALA A 150 -2.41 -5.72 -14.41
C ALA A 150 -2.27 -4.20 -14.59
N PHE A 151 -2.90 -3.63 -15.62
CA PHE A 151 -2.91 -2.19 -15.84
C PHE A 151 -3.60 -1.43 -14.70
N LEU A 152 -4.73 -1.93 -14.19
CA LEU A 152 -5.41 -1.33 -13.04
C LEU A 152 -4.52 -1.35 -11.79
N LYS A 153 -3.88 -2.49 -11.49
CA LYS A 153 -2.93 -2.59 -10.38
C LYS A 153 -1.75 -1.63 -10.52
N GLU A 154 -1.12 -1.59 -11.68
CA GLU A 154 0.01 -0.69 -11.93
C GLU A 154 -0.41 0.78 -11.86
N ASN A 155 -1.61 1.12 -12.34
CA ASN A 155 -2.14 2.47 -12.25
C ASN A 155 -2.42 2.86 -10.80
N ASP A 156 -3.09 1.99 -10.04
CA ASP A 156 -3.36 2.20 -8.62
C ASP A 156 -2.06 2.36 -7.83
N GLU A 157 -1.05 1.52 -8.08
CA GLU A 157 0.28 1.65 -7.49
C GLU A 157 0.92 3.01 -7.81
N LYS A 158 0.92 3.43 -9.08
CA LYS A 158 1.44 4.74 -9.49
C LYS A 158 0.69 5.90 -8.84
N VAL A 159 -0.64 5.82 -8.75
CA VAL A 159 -1.46 6.83 -8.08
C VAL A 159 -1.11 6.90 -6.59
N GLN A 160 -0.99 5.76 -5.92
CA GLN A 160 -0.60 5.69 -4.50
C GLN A 160 0.82 6.23 -4.28
N GLU A 161 1.78 5.93 -5.16
CA GLU A 161 3.12 6.50 -5.11
C GLU A 161 3.13 8.02 -5.33
N ALA A 162 2.32 8.53 -6.25
CA ALA A 162 2.18 9.96 -6.48
C ALA A 162 1.60 10.67 -5.25
N ILE A 163 0.58 10.10 -4.62
CA ILE A 163 -0.02 10.60 -3.37
C ILE A 163 1.05 10.61 -2.26
N LYS A 164 1.72 9.49 -2.03
CA LYS A 164 2.78 9.40 -0.99
C LYS A 164 3.88 10.43 -1.22
N ARG A 165 4.35 10.59 -2.47
CA ARG A 165 5.38 11.60 -2.80
C ARG A 165 4.87 13.01 -2.51
N ALA A 166 3.65 13.34 -2.94
CA ALA A 166 3.03 14.63 -2.64
C ALA A 166 2.87 14.88 -1.14
N GLU A 167 2.48 13.88 -0.35
CA GLU A 167 2.38 13.97 1.10
C GLU A 167 3.74 14.20 1.77
N THR A 168 4.77 13.48 1.34
CA THR A 168 6.13 13.67 1.88
C THR A 168 6.69 15.06 1.57
N GLU A 169 6.48 15.57 0.36
CA GLU A 169 6.88 16.92 -0.04
C GLU A 169 6.06 17.98 0.71
N ALA A 170 4.76 17.78 0.88
CA ALA A 170 3.90 18.66 1.66
C ALA A 170 4.32 18.72 3.14
N LYS A 171 4.66 17.56 3.73
CA LYS A 171 5.18 17.48 5.10
C LYS A 171 6.52 18.20 5.23
N ALA A 172 7.47 17.94 4.32
CA ALA A 172 8.77 18.61 4.32
C ALA A 172 8.62 20.14 4.18
N LYS A 173 7.72 20.60 3.31
CA LYS A 173 7.38 22.02 3.19
C LYS A 173 6.81 22.56 4.49
N GLN A 174 5.89 21.85 5.14
CA GLN A 174 5.28 22.28 6.40
C GLN A 174 6.34 22.41 7.51
N ASP A 175 7.25 21.45 7.63
CA ASP A 175 8.34 21.49 8.61
C ASP A 175 9.25 22.71 8.39
N LYS A 176 9.59 23.02 7.13
CA LYS A 176 10.36 24.24 6.79
C LYS A 176 9.59 25.52 7.12
N VAL A 177 8.28 25.55 6.88
CA VAL A 177 7.44 26.71 7.26
C VAL A 177 7.42 26.91 8.77
N LEU A 178 7.34 25.82 9.55
CA LEU A 178 7.41 25.89 11.01
C LEU A 178 8.78 26.40 11.49
N GLU A 179 9.86 25.94 10.88
CA GLU A 179 11.20 26.41 11.22
C GLU A 179 11.41 27.87 10.85
N ILE A 180 10.91 28.32 9.70
CA ILE A 180 10.90 29.73 9.30
C ILE A 180 10.14 30.57 10.34
N LYS A 181 8.97 30.12 10.79
CA LYS A 181 8.20 30.80 11.85
C LYS A 181 9.01 30.90 13.14
N ARG A 182 9.66 29.81 13.57
CA ARG A 182 10.51 29.78 14.77
C ARG A 182 11.67 30.78 14.68
N LEU A 183 12.39 30.78 13.56
CA LEU A 183 13.50 31.70 13.30
C LEU A 183 13.04 33.16 13.22
N ASN A 184 11.88 33.42 12.63
CA ASN A 184 11.30 34.77 12.59
C ASN A 184 10.98 35.28 14.00
N THR A 185 10.38 34.45 14.86
CA THR A 185 10.13 34.80 16.26
C THR A 185 11.43 35.08 17.01
N ALA A 186 12.45 34.24 16.85
CA ALA A 186 13.76 34.45 17.48
C ALA A 186 14.44 35.74 17.00
N THR A 187 14.35 36.02 15.69
CA THR A 187 14.87 37.25 15.08
C THR A 187 14.16 38.50 15.62
N ALA A 188 12.82 38.44 15.76
CA ALA A 188 12.05 39.53 16.34
C ALA A 188 12.43 39.79 17.81
N ALA A 189 12.64 38.73 18.59
CA ALA A 189 13.11 38.84 19.98
C ALA A 189 14.49 39.50 20.06
N LEU A 190 15.48 39.01 19.30
CA LEU A 190 16.83 39.57 19.27
C LEU A 190 16.85 41.03 18.79
N ARG A 191 16.01 41.40 17.81
CA ARG A 191 15.86 42.79 17.37
C ARG A 191 15.35 43.68 18.51
N SER A 192 14.39 43.21 19.30
CA SER A 192 13.89 43.95 20.45
C SER A 192 14.94 44.10 21.55
N GLU A 193 15.75 43.06 21.80
CA GLU A 193 16.85 43.12 22.75
C GLU A 193 17.94 44.10 22.28
N LEU A 194 18.30 44.06 20.99
CA LEU A 194 19.27 44.97 20.40
C LEU A 194 18.81 46.42 20.53
N ASN A 195 17.55 46.71 20.18
CA ASN A 195 16.99 48.06 20.32
C ASN A 195 17.00 48.55 21.78
N LYS A 196 16.75 47.66 22.75
CA LYS A 196 16.86 47.98 24.18
C LYS A 196 18.30 48.34 24.57
N TYR A 197 19.29 47.59 24.10
CA TYR A 197 20.70 47.88 24.39
C TYR A 197 21.18 49.15 23.69
N GLU A 198 20.70 49.45 22.48
CA GLU A 198 20.97 50.70 21.78
C GLU A 198 20.45 51.90 22.57
N GLU A 199 19.21 51.85 23.07
CA GLU A 199 18.65 52.90 23.92
C GLU A 199 19.47 53.11 25.21
N GLN A 200 19.85 52.02 25.88
CA GLN A 200 20.71 52.08 27.07
C GLN A 200 22.09 52.67 26.79
N LEU A 201 22.67 52.36 25.63
CA LEU A 201 23.97 52.88 25.21
C LEU A 201 23.87 54.38 24.89
N GLU A 202 22.78 54.80 24.28
CA GLU A 202 22.52 56.21 23.98
C GLU A 202 22.32 57.03 25.27
N ASP A 203 21.62 56.48 26.26
CA ASP A 203 21.52 57.09 27.59
C ASP A 203 22.89 57.19 28.27
N CYS A 204 23.71 56.13 28.23
CA CYS A 204 25.09 56.18 28.75
C CYS A 204 25.93 57.26 28.06
N ARG A 205 25.77 57.43 26.74
CA ARG A 205 26.45 58.49 25.97
C ARG A 205 26.00 59.88 26.43
N ARG A 206 24.69 60.10 26.58
CA ARG A 206 24.14 61.36 27.10
C ARG A 206 24.66 61.67 28.50
N TYR A 207 24.69 60.67 29.39
CA TYR A 207 25.24 60.86 30.74
C TYR A 207 26.73 61.20 30.68
N LYS A 208 27.51 60.52 29.83
CA LYS A 208 28.92 60.84 29.63
C LYS A 208 29.09 62.29 29.16
N GLU A 209 28.38 62.69 28.11
CA GLU A 209 28.46 64.06 27.58
C GLU A 209 28.06 65.11 28.63
N PHE A 210 27.02 64.84 29.41
CA PHE A 210 26.62 65.69 30.52
C PHE A 210 27.73 65.80 31.58
N LEU A 211 28.30 64.66 32.00
CA LEU A 211 29.41 64.62 32.97
C LEU A 211 30.64 65.36 32.43
N ASP A 212 30.99 65.18 31.16
CA ASP A 212 32.11 65.86 30.51
C ASP A 212 31.86 67.38 30.47
N CYS A 213 30.61 67.83 30.27
CA CYS A 213 30.26 69.25 30.25
C CYS A 213 30.34 69.91 31.64
N ILE A 214 29.98 69.21 32.72
CA ILE A 214 30.02 69.77 34.09
C ILE A 214 31.40 69.61 34.75
N THR A 215 32.26 68.73 34.22
CA THR A 215 33.58 68.46 34.80
C THR A 215 34.58 69.51 34.29
N PRO A 216 35.26 70.26 35.18
CA PRO A 216 36.24 71.24 34.77
C PRO A 216 37.41 70.61 33.98
N PRO A 217 37.92 71.27 32.93
CA PRO A 217 39.04 70.76 32.12
C PRO A 217 40.30 70.50 32.95
N GLU A 218 40.52 71.29 33.99
CA GLU A 218 41.63 71.12 34.94
C GLU A 218 41.62 69.74 35.63
N TRP A 219 40.43 69.16 35.85
CA TRP A 219 40.31 67.82 36.43
C TRP A 219 40.78 66.74 35.45
N PHE A 220 40.44 66.87 34.16
CA PHE A 220 40.91 65.95 33.12
C PHE A 220 42.42 66.03 32.92
N GLU A 221 42.99 67.23 32.94
CA GLU A 221 44.44 67.45 32.85
C GLU A 221 45.18 66.85 34.04
N GLN A 222 44.69 67.05 35.27
CA GLN A 222 45.26 66.43 36.47
C GLN A 222 45.20 64.91 36.42
N GLN A 223 44.08 64.35 35.94
CA GLN A 223 43.92 62.90 35.83
C GLN A 223 44.81 62.32 34.73
N ALA A 224 44.96 63.02 33.60
CA ALA A 224 45.88 62.64 32.53
C ALA A 224 47.35 62.70 32.98
N ALA A 225 47.75 63.75 33.69
CA ALA A 225 49.08 63.89 34.26
C ALA A 225 49.37 62.80 35.31
N LYS A 226 48.38 62.46 36.13
CA LYS A 226 48.48 61.35 37.10
C LYS A 226 48.64 60.00 36.41
N LEU A 227 47.87 59.73 35.35
CA LEU A 227 48.03 58.52 34.56
C LEU A 227 49.42 58.46 33.90
N GLN A 228 49.88 59.54 33.27
CA GLN A 228 51.22 59.60 32.70
C GLN A 228 52.31 59.39 33.75
N MET A 229 52.14 59.96 34.94
CA MET A 229 53.06 59.74 36.05
C MET A 229 53.08 58.26 36.47
N LEU A 230 51.92 57.62 36.58
CA LEU A 230 51.83 56.19 36.89
C LEU A 230 52.49 55.33 35.81
N THR A 231 52.21 55.58 34.53
CA THR A 231 52.84 54.87 33.41
C THR A 231 54.36 55.05 33.42
N ASN A 232 54.84 56.27 33.71
CA ASN A 232 56.27 56.55 33.84
C ASN A 232 56.91 55.84 35.04
N ILE A 233 56.17 55.71 36.14
CA ILE A 233 56.62 54.95 37.32
C ILE A 233 56.66 53.45 36.98
N GLU A 234 55.63 52.91 36.33
CA GLU A 234 55.60 51.51 35.87
C GLU A 234 56.79 51.20 34.97
N MET A 235 57.05 52.04 33.96
CA MET A 235 58.21 51.90 33.09
C MET A 235 59.55 51.93 33.87
N LYS A 236 59.70 52.84 34.83
CA LYS A 236 60.91 52.92 35.66
C LYS A 236 61.05 51.69 36.57
N LEU A 237 59.95 51.18 37.10
CA LEU A 237 59.94 49.96 37.91
C LEU A 237 60.33 48.75 37.06
N GLU A 238 59.84 48.63 35.83
CA GLU A 238 60.27 47.58 34.89
C GLU A 238 61.77 47.69 34.57
N GLU A 239 62.28 48.91 34.34
CA GLU A 239 63.70 49.15 34.10
C GLU A 239 64.57 48.76 35.32
N PHE A 240 64.15 49.13 36.53
CA PHE A 240 64.84 48.76 37.76
C PHE A 240 64.77 47.26 38.05
N LEU A 241 63.64 46.61 37.77
CA LEU A 241 63.49 45.17 37.90
C LEU A 241 64.39 44.44 36.92
N GLY A 242 64.40 44.84 35.64
CA GLY A 242 65.30 44.26 34.65
C GLY A 242 66.77 44.47 34.98
N SER A 243 67.13 45.62 35.55
CA SER A 243 68.48 45.89 36.03
C SER A 243 68.85 45.03 37.24
N ALA A 244 67.92 44.78 38.17
CA ALA A 244 68.15 43.93 39.35
C ALA A 244 68.28 42.45 38.97
N GLU A 245 67.51 41.97 37.98
CA GLU A 245 67.61 40.61 37.45
C GLU A 245 68.92 40.37 36.67
N ALA A 246 69.47 41.42 36.04
CA ALA A 246 70.75 41.35 35.33
C ALA A 246 71.99 41.37 36.26
N MET A 247 71.82 41.52 37.57
CA MET A 247 72.94 41.57 38.51
C MET A 247 73.55 40.17 38.72
N PRO A 248 74.88 40.01 38.61
CA PRO A 248 75.54 38.73 38.89
C PRO A 248 75.30 38.26 40.33
N GLY A 249 74.87 37.01 40.51
CA GLY A 249 74.53 36.46 41.84
C GLY A 249 75.66 36.55 42.88
N GLU A 250 76.92 36.45 42.45
CA GLU A 250 78.09 36.58 43.34
C GLU A 250 78.23 37.99 43.93
N TYR A 251 77.87 39.02 43.16
CA TYR A 251 77.89 40.41 43.61
C TYR A 251 76.76 40.69 44.62
N VAL A 252 75.57 40.14 44.36
CA VAL A 252 74.40 40.25 45.24
C VAL A 252 74.67 39.58 46.59
N GLU A 253 75.18 38.34 46.57
CA GLU A 253 75.52 37.58 47.78
C GLU A 253 76.65 38.25 48.59
N GLY A 254 77.62 38.88 47.90
CA GLY A 254 78.67 39.68 48.52
C GLY A 254 78.14 40.94 49.24
N MET A 255 77.21 41.67 48.60
CA MET A 255 76.54 42.82 49.20
C MET A 255 75.65 42.45 50.39
N GLU A 256 74.91 41.34 50.31
CA GLU A 256 74.07 40.86 51.41
C GLU A 256 74.92 40.45 52.62
N LYS A 257 76.01 39.71 52.40
CA LYS A 257 76.98 39.38 53.46
C LYS A 257 77.63 40.62 54.06
N GLY A 258 77.82 41.69 53.28
CA GLY A 258 78.32 42.99 53.74
C GLY A 258 77.32 43.73 54.64
N ARG A 259 76.06 43.86 54.20
CA ARG A 259 74.99 44.48 55.00
C ARG A 259 74.67 43.69 56.26
N GLU A 260 74.67 42.36 56.19
CA GLU A 260 74.48 41.48 57.35
C GLU A 260 75.59 41.70 58.40
N LYS A 261 76.85 41.87 57.96
CA LYS A 261 77.96 42.22 58.86
C LYS A 261 77.79 43.60 59.50
N GLU A 262 77.21 44.56 58.78
CA GLU A 262 76.98 45.92 59.27
C GLU A 262 75.82 45.97 60.28
N ARG A 263 74.72 45.24 60.04
CA ARG A 263 73.62 45.04 61.00
C ARG A 263 74.11 44.33 62.27
N ARG A 264 74.94 43.29 62.12
CA ARG A 264 75.58 42.64 63.27
C ARG A 264 76.52 43.57 64.05
N LYS A 265 77.22 44.49 63.36
CA LYS A 265 78.08 45.50 64.00
C LYS A 265 77.28 46.62 64.70
N SER A 266 76.12 47.02 64.18
CA SER A 266 75.24 47.96 64.88
C SER A 266 74.65 47.34 66.14
N ASP A 267 74.28 46.06 66.07
CA ASP A 267 73.72 45.33 67.22
C ASP A 267 74.79 44.96 68.27
N MET A 268 76.07 44.86 67.89
CA MET A 268 77.20 44.62 68.81
C MET A 268 77.86 45.89 69.37
N ARG A 269 77.41 47.10 69.04
CA ARG A 269 78.01 48.32 69.60
C ARG A 269 77.54 48.47 71.07
N PRO A 270 78.44 48.33 72.08
CA PRO A 270 78.01 48.43 73.47
C PRO A 270 77.50 49.85 73.77
N GLN A 271 76.39 49.95 74.49
CA GLN A 271 75.97 51.19 75.16
C GLN A 271 77.06 51.56 76.17
N ASN A 272 78.02 52.38 75.77
CA ASN A 272 78.95 53.00 76.69
C ASN A 272 79.41 54.35 76.12
N ALA A 273 78.70 55.41 76.49
CA ALA A 273 79.26 56.74 76.79
C ALA A 273 78.13 57.73 77.09
N GLN A 274 78.29 58.45 78.21
CA GLN A 274 77.53 59.60 78.73
C GLN A 274 76.26 59.20 79.50
N GLY A 275 76.23 59.19 80.84
CA GLY A 275 77.02 60.01 81.78
C GLY A 275 76.39 61.37 81.91
#